data_AF-A0A3C0G1G6-F1
#
_entry.id   AF-A0A3C0G1G6-F1
#
_cell.length_a   1.000
_cell.length_b   1.000
_cell.length_c   1.000
_cell.angle_alpha   90.00
_cell.angle_beta   90.00
_cell.angle_gamma   90.00
#
_symmetry.space_group_name_H-M   'P 1'
#
loop_
_entity.id
_entity.type
_entity.pdbx_description
1 polymer ?
#
loop_
_entity_poly.entity_id
_entity_poly.type
_entity_poly.pdbx_seq_one_letter_code
_entity_poly.pdbx_strand_id
1 'polypeptide(L)'
;MFVIHTKRKGFIHIPRTAGRFIESQCRLLEGFQSIRPHHTHIPENLKDYEWHTLVRDPVERVISIYRHSQGGADMTRHKGTFDEFINGVATGFEWHTKPQTDYITPNVRCWTDVSD
;
A
#
# COMPACT_ATOMS: atom_id res chain seq x y z
N MET A 1 -8.37 0.54 1.37
CA MET A 1 -8.45 -0.50 2.41
C MET A 1 -9.52 -1.48 1.97
N PHE A 2 -9.40 -2.75 2.33
CA PHE A 2 -10.39 -3.78 1.99
C PHE A 2 -10.81 -4.48 3.27
N VAL A 3 -12.08 -4.87 3.40
CA VAL A 3 -12.56 -5.60 4.57
C VAL A 3 -13.46 -6.76 4.17
N ILE A 4 -13.50 -7.78 5.01
CA ILE A 4 -14.36 -8.96 4.89
C ILE A 4 -15.12 -9.08 6.22
N HIS A 5 -16.34 -8.55 6.25
CA HIS A 5 -17.13 -8.37 7.47
C HIS A 5 -17.47 -9.68 8.16
N THR A 6 -17.92 -10.67 7.39
CA THR A 6 -18.31 -12.01 7.89
C THR A 6 -17.17 -12.71 8.63
N LYS A 7 -15.92 -12.46 8.23
CA LYS A 7 -14.72 -13.05 8.83
C LYS A 7 -14.02 -12.13 9.84
N ARG A 8 -14.50 -10.89 10.02
CA ARG A 8 -13.85 -9.85 10.83
C ARG A 8 -12.37 -9.66 10.49
N LYS A 9 -12.03 -9.70 9.20
CA LYS A 9 -10.67 -9.48 8.68
C LYS A 9 -10.62 -8.24 7.80
N GLY A 10 -9.50 -7.54 7.83
CA GLY A 10 -9.25 -6.36 6.99
C GLY A 10 -7.86 -6.36 6.39
N PHE A 11 -7.71 -5.74 5.22
CA PHE A 11 -6.44 -5.48 4.58
C PHE A 11 -6.19 -3.98 4.43
N ILE A 12 -5.08 -3.51 4.99
CA ILE A 12 -4.61 -2.15 4.80
C ILE A 12 -3.89 -2.09 3.45
N HIS A 13 -4.57 -1.56 2.45
CA HIS A 13 -3.95 -1.29 1.15
C HIS A 13 -2.97 -0.13 1.29
N ILE A 14 -1.69 -0.47 1.14
CA ILE A 14 -0.64 0.52 0.93
C ILE A 14 -0.50 0.72 -0.59
N PRO A 15 -0.56 1.96 -1.12
CA PRO A 15 -0.41 2.20 -2.54
C PRO A 15 0.83 1.51 -3.13
N ARG A 16 0.68 0.99 -4.36
CA ARG A 16 1.76 0.34 -5.14
C ARG A 16 2.31 -0.98 -4.58
N THR A 17 1.64 -1.58 -3.60
CA THR A 17 1.79 -3.01 -3.29
C THR A 17 0.78 -3.85 -4.09
N ALA A 18 0.75 -5.17 -3.91
CA ALA A 18 -0.16 -6.13 -4.55
C ALA A 18 -1.68 -5.90 -4.26
N GLY A 19 -2.08 -4.70 -3.88
CA GLY A 19 -3.45 -4.35 -3.51
C GLY A 19 -4.51 -4.63 -4.55
N ARG A 20 -4.23 -4.44 -5.86
CA ARG A 20 -5.20 -4.81 -6.91
C ARG A 20 -5.42 -6.32 -6.99
N PHE A 21 -4.36 -7.11 -6.82
CA PHE A 21 -4.44 -8.57 -6.77
C PHE A 21 -5.18 -9.02 -5.50
N ILE A 22 -4.85 -8.46 -4.34
CA ILE A 22 -5.51 -8.79 -3.08
C ILE A 22 -6.99 -8.41 -3.13
N GLU A 23 -7.32 -7.23 -3.69
CA GLU A 23 -8.71 -6.82 -3.89
C GLU A 23 -9.46 -7.81 -4.78
N SER A 24 -8.85 -8.30 -5.86
CA SER A 24 -9.50 -9.27 -6.75
C SER A 24 -9.79 -10.59 -6.03
N GLN A 25 -8.87 -11.06 -5.18
CA GLN A 25 -9.10 -12.24 -4.35
C GLN A 25 -10.18 -12.00 -3.29
N CYS A 26 -10.16 -10.85 -2.62
CA CYS A 26 -11.14 -10.52 -1.60
C CYS A 26 -12.57 -10.36 -2.14
N ARG A 27 -12.74 -9.89 -3.38
CA ARG A 27 -14.05 -9.78 -4.05
C ARG A 27 -14.80 -11.11 -4.20
N LEU A 28 -14.07 -12.23 -4.15
CA LEU A 28 -14.66 -13.57 -4.20
C LEU A 28 -15.22 -14.04 -2.86
N LEU A 29 -15.01 -13.28 -1.78
CA LEU A 29 -15.42 -13.65 -0.43
C LEU A 29 -16.75 -12.98 -0.05
N GLU A 30 -17.62 -13.76 0.59
CA GLU A 30 -18.86 -13.24 1.17
C GLU A 30 -18.56 -12.15 2.21
N GLY A 31 -19.31 -11.05 2.16
CA GLY A 31 -19.14 -9.93 3.09
C GLY A 31 -17.96 -9.01 2.76
N PHE A 32 -17.40 -9.10 1.54
CA PHE A 32 -16.43 -8.14 1.04
C PHE A 32 -17.01 -6.72 0.96
N GLN A 33 -16.27 -5.75 1.46
CA GLN A 33 -16.49 -4.33 1.20
C GLN A 33 -15.16 -3.63 0.91
N SER A 34 -15.19 -2.72 -0.07
CA SER A 34 -14.05 -1.85 -0.38
C SER A 34 -14.26 -0.51 0.33
N ILE A 35 -13.34 -0.15 1.24
CA ILE A 35 -13.41 1.10 1.99
C ILE A 35 -12.28 2.00 1.51
N ARG A 36 -12.63 3.23 1.10
CA ARG A 36 -11.69 4.26 0.67
C ARG A 36 -11.58 5.35 1.74
N PRO A 37 -10.89 5.11 2.86
CA PRO A 37 -10.62 6.20 3.77
C PRO A 37 -9.62 7.17 3.11
N HIS A 38 -9.83 8.48 3.30
CA HIS A 38 -8.95 9.52 2.78
C HIS A 38 -7.56 9.53 3.44
N HIS A 39 -7.36 8.73 4.49
CA HIS A 39 -6.09 8.56 5.18
C HIS A 39 -5.97 7.11 5.67
N THR A 40 -4.74 6.66 5.90
CA THR A 40 -4.31 5.29 6.22
C THR A 40 -4.73 4.77 7.61
N HIS A 41 -5.77 5.35 8.22
CA HIS A 41 -6.25 4.98 9.55
C HIS A 41 -7.36 3.92 9.49
N ILE A 42 -7.33 2.99 10.45
CA ILE A 42 -8.43 2.05 10.69
C ILE A 42 -9.58 2.82 11.36
N PRO A 43 -10.79 2.85 10.77
CA PRO A 43 -11.97 3.44 11.39
C PRO A 43 -12.27 2.84 12.77
N GLU A 44 -12.73 3.65 13.72
CA GLU A 44 -12.98 3.23 15.11
C GLU A 44 -13.87 1.98 15.20
N ASN A 45 -14.91 1.94 14.37
CA ASN A 45 -15.88 0.85 14.29
C ASN A 45 -15.33 -0.45 13.68
N LEU A 46 -14.06 -0.49 13.28
CA LEU A 46 -13.39 -1.65 12.69
C LEU A 46 -12.07 -2.01 13.42
N LYS A 47 -11.77 -1.38 14.56
CA LYS A 47 -10.53 -1.64 15.31
C LYS A 47 -10.44 -3.07 15.86
N ASP A 48 -11.59 -3.70 16.07
CA ASP A 48 -11.77 -5.06 16.58
C ASP A 48 -11.58 -6.16 15.52
N TYR A 49 -11.24 -5.78 14.28
CA TYR A 49 -10.94 -6.70 13.19
C TYR A 49 -9.48 -7.16 13.24
N GLU A 50 -9.21 -8.37 12.71
CA GLU A 50 -7.86 -8.81 12.41
C GLU A 50 -7.36 -8.07 11.16
N TRP A 51 -6.29 -7.30 11.29
CA TRP A 51 -5.75 -6.50 10.19
C TRP A 51 -4.52 -7.13 9.58
N HIS A 52 -4.47 -7.09 8.26
CA HIS A 52 -3.40 -7.63 7.44
C HIS A 52 -2.80 -6.49 6.61
N THR A 53 -1.47 -6.37 6.55
CA THR A 53 -0.78 -5.48 5.60
C THR A 53 0.48 -6.12 5.03
N LEU A 54 0.82 -5.74 3.80
CA LEU A 54 2.08 -6.10 3.16
C LEU A 54 3.01 -4.90 3.15
N VAL A 55 4.20 -5.10 3.70
CA VAL A 55 5.29 -4.13 3.66
C VAL A 55 6.31 -4.63 2.64
N ARG A 56 6.83 -3.69 1.85
CA ARG A 56 7.82 -3.96 0.81
C ARG A 56 9.12 -3.27 1.19
N ASP A 57 10.24 -3.89 0.86
CA ASP A 57 11.54 -3.27 0.99
C ASP A 57 11.55 -1.85 0.36
N PRO A 58 12.07 -0.83 1.07
CA PRO A 58 12.05 0.54 0.59
C PRO A 58 12.82 0.74 -0.72
N VAL A 59 13.91 0.02 -0.96
CA VAL A 59 14.69 0.09 -2.21
C VAL A 59 13.86 -0.47 -3.36
N GLU A 60 13.27 -1.66 -3.18
CA GLU A 60 12.40 -2.23 -4.19
C GLU A 60 11.17 -1.36 -4.48
N ARG A 61 10.62 -0.72 -3.44
CA ARG A 61 9.49 0.20 -3.58
C ARG A 61 9.86 1.39 -4.46
N VAL A 62 11.03 1.99 -4.26
CA VAL A 62 11.54 3.10 -5.07
C VAL A 62 11.73 2.65 -6.53
N ILE A 63 12.33 1.48 -6.77
CA ILE A 63 12.49 0.90 -8.12
C ILE A 63 11.13 0.66 -8.78
N SER A 64 10.15 0.12 -8.04
CA SER A 64 8.80 -0.13 -8.55
C SER A 64 8.07 1.17 -8.90
N ILE A 65 8.28 2.25 -8.14
CA ILE A 65 7.72 3.56 -8.45
C ILE A 65 8.37 4.12 -9.72
N TYR A 66 9.70 4.01 -9.86
CA TYR A 66 10.41 4.42 -11.07
C TYR A 66 9.90 3.68 -12.31
N ARG A 67 9.85 2.34 -12.26
CA ARG A 67 9.34 1.54 -13.39
C ARG A 67 7.90 1.89 -13.73
N HIS A 68 7.08 2.16 -12.73
CA HIS A 68 5.71 2.60 -12.97
C HIS A 68 5.63 4.01 -13.58
N SER A 69 6.48 4.95 -13.17
CA SER A 69 6.54 6.30 -13.77
C SER A 69 7.00 6.28 -15.21
N GLN A 70 7.84 5.30 -15.60
CA GLN A 70 8.24 5.09 -17.00
C GLN A 70 7.10 4.46 -17.84
N GLY A 71 6.21 3.67 -17.22
CA GLY A 71 5.19 2.87 -17.92
C GLY A 71 3.84 3.55 -18.20
N GLY A 72 3.55 4.71 -17.58
CA GLY A 72 2.40 5.57 -17.90
C GLY A 72 1.01 5.05 -17.49
N ALA A 73 0.39 5.71 -16.51
CA ALA A 73 -1.08 5.84 -16.41
C ALA A 73 -1.50 7.03 -15.52
N ASP A 74 -0.64 7.48 -14.60
CA ASP A 74 -0.80 8.75 -13.90
C ASP A 74 0.57 9.13 -13.30
N MET A 75 0.94 10.41 -13.45
CA MET A 75 2.21 11.08 -13.09
C MET A 75 3.11 11.47 -14.27
N THR A 76 2.73 12.58 -14.89
CA THR A 76 3.25 13.29 -16.06
C THR A 76 4.66 13.91 -15.93
N ARG A 77 5.56 13.47 -15.05
CA ARG A 77 6.76 14.30 -14.72
C ARG A 77 8.16 13.69 -14.79
N HIS A 78 8.36 12.38 -14.93
CA HIS A 78 9.73 11.86 -15.10
C HIS A 78 9.88 10.93 -16.29
N LYS A 79 10.45 11.50 -17.36
CA LYS A 79 11.08 10.80 -18.50
C LYS A 79 12.61 10.71 -18.33
N GLY A 80 13.09 10.89 -17.10
CA GLY A 80 14.51 10.97 -16.77
C GLY A 80 15.16 9.62 -16.49
N THR A 81 16.49 9.62 -16.38
CA THR A 81 17.26 8.45 -15.92
C THR A 81 16.87 8.06 -14.49
N PHE A 82 17.28 6.87 -14.05
CA PHE A 82 17.06 6.46 -12.65
C PHE A 82 17.70 7.45 -11.66
N ASP A 83 18.88 7.97 -11.98
CA ASP A 83 19.56 8.96 -11.15
C ASP A 83 18.79 10.28 -11.03
N GLU A 84 18.22 10.77 -12.15
CA GLU A 84 17.37 11.97 -12.14
C GLU A 84 16.10 11.75 -11.31
N PHE A 85 15.52 10.55 -11.37
CA PHE A 85 14.39 10.17 -10.54
C PHE A 85 14.74 10.12 -9.04
N ILE A 86 15.86 9.50 -8.66
CA ILE A 86 16.31 9.43 -7.27
C ILE A 86 16.60 10.83 -6.73
N ASN A 87 17.27 11.68 -7.51
CA ASN A 87 17.51 13.07 -7.13
C ASN A 87 16.18 13.83 -6.93
N GLY A 88 15.22 13.66 -7.83
CA GLY A 88 13.88 14.25 -7.68
C GLY A 88 13.13 13.74 -6.44
N VAL A 89 13.28 12.47 -6.09
CA VAL A 89 12.71 11.90 -4.86
C VAL A 89 13.37 12.52 -3.62
N ALA A 90 14.70 12.64 -3.61
CA ALA A 90 15.46 13.18 -2.49
C ALA A 90 15.20 14.68 -2.25
N THR A 91 14.92 15.45 -3.31
CA THR A 91 14.81 16.91 -3.22
C THR A 91 13.38 17.47 -3.26
N GLY A 92 12.38 16.67 -3.65
CA GLY A 92 11.01 17.18 -3.88
C GLY A 92 9.87 16.22 -3.56
N PHE A 93 10.14 14.99 -3.13
CA PHE A 93 9.08 14.11 -2.64
C PHE A 93 8.77 14.49 -1.19
N GLU A 94 7.68 15.22 -0.97
CA GLU A 94 7.05 15.17 0.34
C GLU A 94 6.68 13.71 0.58
N TRP A 95 7.35 13.08 1.55
CA TRP A 95 6.91 11.82 2.11
C TRP A 95 5.59 12.06 2.83
N HIS A 96 4.49 12.24 2.08
CA HIS A 96 3.12 12.28 2.60
C HIS A 96 2.68 10.93 3.19
N THR A 97 3.60 9.98 3.28
CA THR A 97 3.39 8.70 3.91
C THR A 97 4.17 8.69 5.22
N LYS A 98 3.44 8.65 6.34
CA LYS A 98 4.01 8.15 7.58
C LYS A 98 4.81 6.86 7.31
N PRO A 99 5.94 6.63 8.01
CA PRO A 99 6.68 5.38 7.93
C PRO A 99 5.73 4.18 7.94
N GLN A 100 6.01 3.15 7.15
CA GLN A 100 5.12 1.97 7.10
C GLN A 100 4.99 1.28 8.47
N THR A 101 5.99 1.48 9.34
CA THR A 101 6.01 1.05 10.74
C THR A 101 4.93 1.70 11.59
N ASP A 102 4.48 2.91 11.25
CA ASP A 102 3.42 3.62 12.00
C ASP A 102 2.04 2.95 11.85
N TYR A 103 1.92 2.02 10.89
CA TYR A 103 0.71 1.22 10.68
C TYR A 103 0.76 -0.12 11.41
N ILE A 104 1.86 -0.46 12.06
CA ILE A 104 2.02 -1.70 12.82
C ILE A 104 1.49 -1.43 14.24
N THR A 105 0.23 -1.79 14.47
CA THR A 105 -0.40 -1.82 15.80
C THR A 105 -0.53 -3.26 16.29
N PRO A 106 -0.81 -3.51 17.59
CA PRO A 106 -0.88 -4.88 18.13
C PRO A 106 -1.87 -5.82 17.42
N ASN A 107 -2.90 -5.27 16.78
CA ASN A 107 -3.93 -5.98 16.01
C ASN A 107 -3.62 -6.10 14.50
N VAL A 108 -2.45 -5.63 14.06
CA VAL A 108 -2.01 -5.70 12.65
C VAL A 108 -0.93 -6.77 12.52
N ARG A 109 -1.22 -7.77 11.69
CA ARG A 109 -0.24 -8.73 11.21
C ARG A 109 0.43 -8.16 9.95
N CYS A 110 1.76 -8.16 9.97
CA CYS A 110 2.59 -7.63 8.91
C CYS A 110 3.38 -8.78 8.27
N TRP A 111 3.39 -8.84 6.94
CA TRP A 111 4.30 -9.70 6.19
C TRP A 111 5.24 -8.85 5.35
N THR A 112 6.49 -9.28 5.31
CA THR A 112 7.48 -8.80 4.36
C THR A 112 7.34 -9.60 3.07
N ASP A 113 7.23 -8.89 1.95
CA ASP A 113 7.38 -9.52 0.64
C ASP A 113 8.84 -9.98 0.51
N VAL A 114 9.10 -11.27 0.72
CA VAL A 114 10.39 -11.90 0.42
C VAL A 114 10.35 -12.25 -1.05
N SER A 115 10.74 -11.28 -1.88
CA SER A 115 11.09 -11.56 -3.26
C SER A 115 12.38 -12.39 -3.25
N ASP A 116 12.31 -13.68 -3.61
CA ASP A 116 13.49 -14.49 -3.94
C ASP A 116 14.13 -14.03 -5.27
#